data_AF-A0A9P9J5B6-F1
#
_entry.id   AF-A0A9P9J5B6-F1
#
_cell.length_a   1.000
_cell.length_b   1.000
_cell.length_c   1.000
_cell.angle_alpha   90.00
_cell.angle_beta   90.00
_cell.angle_gamma   90.00
#
_symmetry.space_group_name_H-M   'P 1'
#
loop_
_entity.id
_entity.type
_entity.pdbx_description
1 polymer ?
#
loop_
_entity_poly.entity_id
_entity_poly.type
_entity_poly.pdbx_seq_one_letter_code
_entity_poly.pdbx_strand_id
1 'polypeptide(L)'
;MSGFEIAGIVLAVLPLFIEAAKEYSETAHKATSRSASDEKLQEFYEQFWWETFELRKQIEKIVHDLPGLSEDRKTNILKADDVEHWSKAADVAQALSDYFVSQDDYMVFQTVMGKVLDLLSRVVEDNTVRISRAEKNHGKMYQALEKFQKDRLAGITHSSFSQRFKFWRKEKDRTTCLKNLKTWNKRVAIVVEAACKATERRKAVSAPSKGPSSRLRTLSRRLFTALSMCWSCDCESRHEARFSLANCIHPNKDSVQGEMHFDFLIAHPQCQTKWKWRECTVLIKAPSLTDSQNRARLGRICDVGPDVQTGYSLQLLIEDLESSQRIWQLNWQRAQLRHHETKPATTFQMMLQSCNTPSLIERRRLALVFAHSLFQLHESPWLSQQWAKDRIHFFYNSTGILDLHRPYLGTSFDDFPSNKEPIDLNRFHRNLGILRLGILLIEVHRWKPLESFLVDDDLYNGQPTPNTDMEVAWRVQETLDDCFPTYRDAIKACLEVPWVSGGLRVSLEDPETWNGVYTNVIQPLEREVALGAAVL
;
A
#
# COMPACT_ATOMS: atom_id res chain seq x y z
N MET A 1 -23.68 -27.94 -14.63
CA MET A 1 -22.25 -28.12 -14.33
C MET A 1 -21.85 -27.16 -13.24
N SER A 2 -21.00 -27.59 -12.31
CA SER A 2 -20.33 -26.67 -11.40
C SER A 2 -19.47 -25.69 -12.21
N GLY A 3 -19.22 -24.48 -11.70
CA GLY A 3 -18.30 -23.54 -12.38
C GLY A 3 -16.90 -24.11 -12.59
N PHE A 4 -16.51 -25.09 -11.78
CA PHE A 4 -15.24 -25.80 -11.88
C PHE A 4 -15.17 -26.85 -12.97
N GLU A 5 -16.25 -27.57 -13.22
CA GLU A 5 -16.32 -28.47 -14.37
C GLU A 5 -16.08 -27.67 -15.65
N ILE A 6 -16.69 -26.50 -15.78
CA ILE A 6 -16.50 -25.63 -16.95
C ILE A 6 -15.07 -25.10 -17.02
N ALA A 7 -14.56 -24.51 -15.93
CA ALA A 7 -13.21 -23.95 -15.91
C ALA A 7 -12.11 -25.01 -16.13
N GLY A 8 -12.29 -26.21 -15.57
CA GLY A 8 -11.36 -27.33 -15.74
C GLY A 8 -11.35 -27.87 -17.15
N ILE A 9 -12.52 -28.01 -17.79
CA ILE A 9 -12.59 -28.39 -19.20
C ILE A 9 -11.91 -27.32 -20.06
N VAL A 10 -12.16 -26.03 -19.80
CA VAL A 10 -11.51 -24.96 -20.54
C VAL A 10 -9.98 -25.00 -20.36
N LEU A 11 -9.48 -25.18 -19.13
CA LEU A 11 -8.03 -25.31 -18.85
C LEU A 11 -7.38 -26.50 -19.56
N ALA A 12 -8.03 -27.67 -19.58
CA ALA A 12 -7.49 -28.86 -20.25
C ALA A 12 -7.34 -28.67 -21.76
N VAL A 13 -8.28 -27.96 -22.38
CA VAL A 13 -8.36 -27.88 -23.84
C VAL A 13 -7.63 -26.64 -24.38
N LEU A 14 -7.50 -25.55 -23.61
CA LEU A 14 -6.82 -24.31 -24.03
C LEU A 14 -5.40 -24.51 -24.57
N PRO A 15 -4.52 -25.34 -23.96
CA PRO A 15 -3.19 -25.62 -24.52
C PRO A 15 -3.25 -26.14 -25.96
N LEU A 16 -4.26 -26.95 -26.30
CA LEU A 16 -4.45 -27.46 -27.66
C LEU A 16 -4.77 -26.33 -28.64
N PHE A 17 -5.70 -25.43 -28.27
CA PHE A 17 -6.06 -24.26 -29.07
C PHE A 17 -4.88 -23.31 -29.29
N ILE A 18 -4.10 -23.04 -28.24
CA ILE A 18 -2.93 -22.17 -28.28
C ILE A 18 -1.86 -22.74 -29.22
N GLU A 19 -1.55 -24.04 -29.08
CA GLU A 19 -0.58 -24.73 -29.92
C GLU A 19 -1.00 -24.72 -31.40
N ALA A 20 -2.27 -25.03 -31.69
CA ALA A 20 -2.80 -25.04 -33.04
C ALA A 20 -2.72 -23.66 -33.71
N ALA A 21 -3.11 -22.61 -32.99
CA ALA A 21 -3.08 -21.25 -33.50
C ALA A 21 -1.64 -20.77 -33.76
N LYS A 22 -0.71 -21.13 -32.86
CA LYS A 22 0.72 -20.84 -33.01
C LYS A 22 1.33 -21.54 -34.23
N GLU A 23 1.12 -22.85 -34.39
CA GLU A 23 1.62 -23.61 -35.54
C GLU A 23 1.16 -23.02 -36.88
N TYR A 24 -0.10 -22.57 -36.96
CA TYR A 24 -0.63 -21.91 -38.16
C TYR A 24 -0.03 -20.54 -38.42
N SER A 25 0.11 -19.70 -37.39
CA SER A 25 0.76 -18.41 -37.57
C SER A 25 2.18 -18.59 -38.11
N GLU A 26 2.96 -19.53 -37.57
CA GLU A 26 4.36 -19.75 -37.95
C GLU A 26 4.51 -20.40 -39.33
N THR A 27 3.61 -21.30 -39.73
CA THR A 27 3.62 -21.90 -41.08
C THR A 27 3.15 -20.93 -42.15
N ALA A 28 2.16 -20.08 -41.86
CA ALA A 28 1.77 -18.97 -42.73
C ALA A 28 2.92 -17.96 -42.89
N HIS A 29 3.74 -17.75 -41.84
CA HIS A 29 4.87 -16.84 -41.90
C HIS A 29 5.95 -17.24 -42.91
N LYS A 30 6.15 -18.55 -43.11
CA LYS A 30 7.22 -19.13 -43.95
C LYS A 30 6.87 -19.28 -45.44
N ALA A 31 5.65 -18.95 -45.86
CA ALA A 31 5.22 -19.06 -47.26
C ALA A 31 5.79 -17.90 -48.11
N THR A 32 6.45 -18.23 -49.22
CA THR A 32 7.18 -17.28 -50.10
C THR A 32 6.30 -16.48 -51.07
N SER A 33 4.98 -16.73 -51.10
CA SER A 33 3.98 -15.97 -51.86
C SER A 33 2.70 -15.91 -51.03
N ARG A 34 2.34 -14.73 -50.52
CA ARG A 34 1.15 -14.52 -49.68
C ARG A 34 0.04 -13.88 -50.51
N SER A 35 -1.12 -14.53 -50.61
CA SER A 35 -2.33 -13.88 -51.11
C SER A 35 -2.97 -13.05 -49.99
N ALA A 36 -3.80 -12.05 -50.33
CA ALA A 36 -4.57 -11.29 -49.34
C ALA A 36 -5.48 -12.17 -48.46
N SER A 37 -5.85 -13.36 -48.95
CA SER A 37 -6.59 -14.37 -48.17
C SER A 37 -5.71 -15.05 -47.11
N ASP A 38 -4.42 -15.21 -47.38
CA ASP A 38 -3.46 -15.82 -46.45
C ASP A 38 -3.11 -14.85 -45.32
N GLU A 39 -3.01 -13.56 -45.61
CA GLU A 39 -2.78 -12.51 -44.60
C GLU A 39 -3.96 -12.39 -43.62
N LYS A 40 -5.20 -12.36 -44.13
CA LYS A 40 -6.40 -12.38 -43.28
C LYS A 40 -6.53 -13.65 -42.44
N LEU A 41 -6.03 -14.77 -42.94
CA LEU A 41 -6.03 -16.03 -42.21
C LEU A 41 -4.97 -16.03 -41.09
N GLN A 42 -3.80 -15.49 -41.37
CA GLN A 42 -2.74 -15.29 -40.39
C GLN A 42 -3.19 -14.36 -39.25
N GLU A 43 -3.73 -13.19 -39.59
CA GLU A 43 -4.26 -12.22 -38.61
C GLU A 43 -5.33 -12.85 -37.71
N PHE A 44 -6.21 -13.67 -38.31
CA PHE A 44 -7.21 -14.41 -37.56
C PHE A 44 -6.59 -15.36 -36.53
N TYR A 45 -5.58 -16.16 -36.89
CA TYR A 45 -4.95 -17.11 -35.96
C TYR A 45 -4.11 -16.41 -34.88
N GLU A 46 -3.45 -15.29 -35.21
CA GLU A 46 -2.73 -14.47 -34.23
C GLU A 46 -3.70 -13.87 -33.19
N GLN A 47 -4.82 -13.30 -33.64
CA GLN A 47 -5.84 -12.78 -32.72
C GLN A 47 -6.51 -13.89 -31.92
N PHE A 48 -6.82 -15.04 -32.53
CA PHE A 48 -7.40 -16.19 -31.82
C PHE A 48 -6.43 -16.77 -30.77
N TRP A 49 -5.13 -16.85 -31.09
CA TRP A 49 -4.09 -17.21 -30.14
C TRP A 49 -4.06 -16.25 -28.95
N TRP A 50 -4.08 -14.93 -29.21
CA TRP A 50 -4.07 -13.93 -28.14
C TRP A 50 -5.29 -14.08 -27.22
N GLU A 51 -6.48 -14.21 -27.79
CA GLU A 51 -7.72 -14.35 -27.02
C GLU A 51 -7.75 -15.65 -26.19
N THR A 52 -7.22 -16.75 -26.72
CA THR A 52 -7.12 -18.02 -25.96
C THR A 52 -6.03 -17.96 -24.88
N PHE A 53 -4.92 -17.24 -25.12
CA PHE A 53 -3.89 -16.99 -24.13
C PHE A 53 -4.38 -16.10 -22.98
N GLU A 54 -5.10 -15.01 -23.29
CA GLU A 54 -5.67 -14.11 -22.31
C GLU A 54 -6.67 -14.83 -21.39
N LEU A 55 -7.55 -15.65 -21.99
CA LEU A 55 -8.48 -16.49 -21.24
C LEU A 55 -7.74 -17.45 -20.30
N ARG A 56 -6.65 -18.09 -20.75
CA ARG A 56 -5.80 -18.93 -19.89
C ARG A 56 -5.27 -18.14 -18.70
N LYS A 57 -4.75 -16.93 -18.91
CA LYS A 57 -4.21 -16.07 -17.85
C LYS A 57 -5.27 -15.65 -16.83
N GLN A 58 -6.48 -15.38 -17.29
CA GLN A 58 -7.60 -15.07 -16.40
C GLN A 58 -7.94 -16.27 -15.51
N ILE A 59 -7.96 -17.49 -16.06
CA ILE A 59 -8.24 -18.70 -15.25
C ILE A 59 -7.07 -19.02 -14.31
N GLU A 60 -5.82 -18.88 -14.76
CA GLU A 60 -4.63 -19.05 -13.90
C GLU A 60 -4.71 -18.12 -12.67
N LYS A 61 -5.10 -16.85 -12.89
CA LYS A 61 -5.29 -15.87 -11.82
C LYS A 61 -6.33 -16.31 -10.79
N ILE A 62 -7.48 -16.82 -11.25
CA ILE A 62 -8.52 -17.37 -10.35
C ILE A 62 -7.91 -18.47 -9.47
N VAL A 63 -7.25 -19.46 -10.08
CA VAL A 63 -6.71 -20.62 -9.36
C VAL A 63 -5.68 -20.21 -8.31
N HIS A 64 -4.81 -19.24 -8.61
CA HIS A 64 -3.84 -18.72 -7.66
C HIS A 64 -4.52 -18.05 -6.45
N ASP A 65 -5.63 -17.35 -6.68
CA ASP A 65 -6.35 -16.62 -5.64
C ASP A 65 -7.42 -17.44 -4.89
N LEU A 66 -7.65 -18.70 -5.27
CA LEU A 66 -8.60 -19.57 -4.58
C LEU A 66 -8.27 -19.70 -3.08
N PRO A 67 -9.22 -19.36 -2.19
CA PRO A 67 -9.04 -19.49 -0.75
C PRO A 67 -9.07 -20.95 -0.31
N GLY A 68 -8.39 -21.26 0.81
CA GLY A 68 -8.49 -22.57 1.49
C GLY A 68 -7.77 -23.75 0.83
N LEU A 69 -7.19 -23.58 -0.37
CA LEU A 69 -6.43 -24.63 -1.07
C LEU A 69 -4.91 -24.45 -0.85
N SER A 70 -4.18 -25.56 -0.71
CA SER A 70 -2.71 -25.55 -0.67
C SER A 70 -2.10 -25.21 -2.03
N GLU A 71 -0.85 -24.71 -2.04
CA GLU A 71 -0.15 -24.38 -3.30
C GLU A 71 0.09 -25.62 -4.18
N ASP A 72 0.31 -26.80 -3.59
CA ASP A 72 0.37 -28.06 -4.33
C ASP A 72 -0.95 -28.39 -5.01
N ARG A 73 -2.08 -28.15 -4.31
CA ARG A 73 -3.43 -28.39 -4.85
C ARG A 73 -3.73 -27.44 -6.01
N LYS A 74 -3.36 -26.16 -5.89
CA LYS A 74 -3.49 -25.17 -6.97
C LYS A 74 -2.62 -25.53 -8.17
N THR A 75 -1.38 -25.96 -7.94
CA THR A 75 -0.47 -26.39 -8.99
C THR A 75 -1.03 -27.59 -9.76
N ASN A 76 -1.65 -28.55 -9.07
CA ASN A 76 -2.30 -29.70 -9.71
C ASN A 76 -3.51 -29.29 -10.56
N ILE A 77 -4.30 -28.29 -10.12
CA ILE A 77 -5.40 -27.72 -10.90
C ILE A 77 -4.87 -27.08 -12.19
N LEU A 78 -3.79 -26.29 -12.09
CA LEU A 78 -3.18 -25.59 -13.24
C LEU A 78 -2.56 -26.53 -14.28
N LYS A 79 -2.03 -27.69 -13.84
CA LYS A 79 -1.53 -28.71 -14.76
C LYS A 79 -2.63 -29.40 -15.55
N ALA A 80 -3.87 -29.36 -15.06
CA ALA A 80 -5.03 -30.01 -15.67
C ALA A 80 -4.84 -31.53 -15.91
N ASP A 81 -3.97 -32.19 -15.14
CA ASP A 81 -3.66 -33.62 -15.30
C ASP A 81 -4.83 -34.54 -14.88
N ASP A 82 -5.72 -34.06 -14.00
CA ASP A 82 -6.82 -34.84 -13.42
C ASP A 82 -8.11 -34.03 -13.22
N VAL A 83 -8.58 -33.40 -14.29
CA VAL A 83 -9.77 -32.52 -14.28
C VAL A 83 -11.02 -33.23 -13.77
N GLU A 84 -11.20 -34.51 -14.07
CA GLU A 84 -12.38 -35.25 -13.61
C GLU A 84 -12.46 -35.37 -12.09
N HIS A 85 -11.35 -35.59 -11.39
CA HIS A 85 -11.35 -35.71 -9.94
C HIS A 85 -11.44 -34.35 -9.25
N TRP A 86 -10.64 -33.35 -9.67
CA TRP A 86 -10.64 -32.07 -8.96
C TRP A 86 -11.86 -31.20 -9.28
N SER A 87 -12.49 -31.32 -10.46
CA SER A 87 -13.70 -30.54 -10.79
C SER A 87 -14.94 -30.96 -9.98
N LYS A 88 -14.93 -32.18 -9.45
CA LYS A 88 -15.97 -32.76 -8.59
C LYS A 88 -15.60 -32.73 -7.10
N ALA A 89 -14.40 -32.29 -6.76
CA ALA A 89 -13.92 -32.30 -5.39
C ALA A 89 -14.57 -31.17 -4.57
N ALA A 90 -15.06 -31.51 -3.37
CA ALA A 90 -15.84 -30.60 -2.54
C ALA A 90 -15.01 -29.41 -2.00
N ASP A 91 -13.73 -29.65 -1.69
CA ASP A 91 -12.76 -28.62 -1.28
C ASP A 91 -12.58 -27.56 -2.37
N VAL A 92 -12.42 -28.02 -3.60
CA VAL A 92 -12.30 -27.17 -4.77
C VAL A 92 -13.61 -26.43 -4.96
N ALA A 93 -14.75 -27.13 -5.08
CA ALA A 93 -16.10 -26.56 -5.23
C ALA A 93 -16.38 -25.41 -4.24
N GLN A 94 -16.04 -25.60 -2.97
CA GLN A 94 -16.18 -24.60 -1.94
C GLN A 94 -15.26 -23.39 -2.16
N ALA A 95 -13.99 -23.61 -2.51
CA ALA A 95 -13.00 -22.55 -2.71
C ALA A 95 -13.42 -21.53 -3.79
N LEU A 96 -14.01 -21.94 -4.92
CA LEU A 96 -14.48 -20.98 -5.93
C LEU A 96 -15.79 -20.34 -5.56
N SER A 97 -16.69 -21.05 -4.86
CA SER A 97 -17.88 -20.41 -4.30
C SER A 97 -17.46 -19.28 -3.35
N ASP A 98 -16.45 -19.54 -2.51
CA ASP A 98 -15.91 -18.55 -1.56
C ASP A 98 -15.08 -17.46 -2.25
N TYR A 99 -14.54 -17.73 -3.44
CA TYR A 99 -13.79 -16.73 -4.22
C TYR A 99 -14.67 -15.58 -4.71
N PHE A 100 -15.93 -15.84 -5.07
CA PHE A 100 -16.87 -14.81 -5.51
C PHE A 100 -17.53 -14.07 -4.33
N VAL A 101 -18.03 -12.86 -4.58
CA VAL A 101 -18.64 -12.00 -3.54
C VAL A 101 -20.05 -12.42 -3.20
N SER A 102 -20.80 -12.80 -4.23
CA SER A 102 -22.18 -13.22 -4.14
C SER A 102 -22.40 -14.49 -4.96
N GLN A 103 -23.48 -15.20 -4.67
CA GLN A 103 -23.95 -16.29 -5.54
C GLN A 103 -24.29 -15.78 -6.94
N ASP A 104 -24.75 -14.54 -7.08
CA ASP A 104 -25.03 -13.92 -8.37
C ASP A 104 -23.74 -13.77 -9.21
N ASP A 105 -22.64 -13.32 -8.63
CA ASP A 105 -21.34 -13.21 -9.31
C ASP A 105 -20.82 -14.58 -9.76
N TYR A 106 -21.00 -15.60 -8.91
CA TYR A 106 -20.66 -16.98 -9.25
C TYR A 106 -21.51 -17.51 -10.42
N MET A 107 -22.81 -17.25 -10.42
CA MET A 107 -23.71 -17.64 -11.51
C MET A 107 -23.38 -16.90 -12.82
N VAL A 108 -23.01 -15.63 -12.75
CA VAL A 108 -22.54 -14.86 -13.91
C VAL A 108 -21.26 -15.46 -14.46
N PHE A 109 -20.29 -15.80 -13.60
CA PHE A 109 -19.06 -16.49 -14.00
C PHE A 109 -19.37 -17.82 -14.72
N GLN A 110 -20.22 -18.67 -14.14
CA GLN A 110 -20.62 -19.94 -14.75
C GLN A 110 -21.25 -19.74 -16.13
N THR A 111 -22.12 -18.74 -16.26
CA THR A 111 -22.81 -18.42 -17.52
C THR A 111 -21.81 -17.97 -18.59
N VAL A 112 -20.92 -17.05 -18.24
CA VAL A 112 -19.89 -16.53 -19.16
C VAL A 112 -18.94 -17.65 -19.59
N MET A 113 -18.43 -18.43 -18.65
CA MET A 113 -17.53 -19.54 -18.94
C MET A 113 -18.22 -20.64 -19.76
N GLY A 114 -19.50 -20.90 -19.51
CA GLY A 114 -20.30 -21.83 -20.33
C GLY A 114 -20.39 -21.38 -21.78
N LYS A 115 -20.55 -20.07 -22.03
CA LYS A 115 -20.55 -19.51 -23.39
C LYS A 115 -19.20 -19.60 -24.07
N VAL A 116 -18.11 -19.42 -23.32
CA VAL A 116 -16.75 -19.63 -23.83
C VAL A 116 -16.56 -21.11 -24.22
N LEU A 117 -16.98 -22.03 -23.36
CA LEU A 117 -16.90 -23.47 -23.64
C LEU A 117 -17.75 -23.87 -24.85
N ASP A 118 -18.95 -23.31 -25.00
CA ASP A 118 -19.82 -23.52 -26.17
C ASP A 118 -19.18 -22.97 -27.47
N LEU A 119 -18.37 -21.91 -27.39
CA LEU A 119 -17.61 -21.41 -28.54
C LEU A 119 -16.45 -22.35 -28.86
N LEU A 120 -15.68 -22.76 -27.85
CA LEU A 120 -14.58 -23.71 -28.01
C LEU A 120 -15.07 -25.06 -28.56
N SER A 121 -16.24 -25.53 -28.14
CA SER A 121 -16.83 -26.78 -28.65
C SER A 121 -17.23 -26.68 -30.13
N ARG A 122 -17.83 -25.56 -30.55
CA ARG A 122 -18.15 -25.29 -31.96
C ARG A 122 -16.90 -25.20 -32.84
N VAL A 123 -15.77 -24.79 -32.28
CA VAL A 123 -14.49 -24.80 -33.01
C VAL A 123 -14.06 -26.24 -33.34
N VAL A 124 -14.43 -27.21 -32.50
CA VAL A 124 -14.02 -28.61 -32.59
C VAL A 124 -15.00 -29.48 -33.42
N GLU A 125 -16.24 -29.01 -33.67
CA GLU A 125 -17.26 -29.77 -34.41
C GLU A 125 -17.01 -29.83 -35.94
N ASP A 126 -16.25 -30.82 -36.44
CA ASP A 126 -16.41 -31.40 -37.79
C ASP A 126 -15.98 -32.90 -37.90
N ASN A 127 -16.59 -33.61 -38.87
CA ASN A 127 -16.79 -35.06 -39.08
C ASN A 127 -15.57 -36.01 -39.09
N THR A 128 -14.35 -35.54 -38.84
CA THR A 128 -13.18 -36.43 -38.66
C THR A 128 -13.04 -36.93 -37.22
N VAL A 129 -13.74 -36.29 -36.28
CA VAL A 129 -14.02 -36.81 -34.96
C VAL A 129 -15.51 -37.14 -34.96
N ARG A 130 -15.87 -38.43 -35.01
CA ARG A 130 -17.27 -38.86 -34.93
C ARG A 130 -17.80 -38.52 -33.53
N ILE A 131 -18.25 -37.27 -33.34
CA ILE A 131 -19.05 -36.88 -32.18
C ILE A 131 -20.49 -36.71 -32.67
N SER A 132 -21.36 -37.66 -32.31
CA SER A 132 -22.75 -37.67 -32.78
C SER A 132 -23.56 -36.54 -32.13
N ARG A 133 -24.68 -36.12 -32.76
CA ARG A 133 -25.59 -35.10 -32.20
C ARG A 133 -26.14 -35.45 -30.81
N ALA A 134 -26.11 -36.72 -30.41
CA ALA A 134 -26.50 -37.21 -29.09
C ALA A 134 -25.37 -37.08 -28.02
N GLU A 135 -24.15 -36.72 -28.44
CA GLU A 135 -22.95 -36.58 -27.61
C GLU A 135 -22.63 -35.13 -27.22
N LYS A 136 -23.57 -34.20 -27.45
CA LYS A 136 -23.53 -32.79 -27.01
C LYS A 136 -23.57 -32.57 -25.49
N ASN A 137 -23.38 -33.62 -24.70
CA ASN A 137 -23.26 -33.52 -23.26
C ASN A 137 -21.84 -33.11 -22.90
N HIS A 138 -21.67 -31.98 -22.22
CA HIS A 138 -20.39 -31.36 -21.86
C HIS A 138 -19.40 -32.34 -21.19
N GLY A 139 -19.88 -33.32 -20.42
CA GLY A 139 -19.03 -34.36 -19.81
C GLY A 139 -18.45 -35.39 -20.80
N LYS A 140 -19.17 -35.71 -21.88
CA LYS A 140 -18.66 -36.61 -22.94
C LYS A 140 -17.68 -35.90 -23.88
N MET A 141 -17.82 -34.59 -24.03
CA MET A 141 -16.87 -33.76 -24.77
C MET A 141 -15.51 -33.70 -24.08
N TYR A 142 -15.49 -33.58 -22.74
CA TYR A 142 -14.28 -33.72 -21.94
C TYR A 142 -13.59 -35.07 -22.20
N GLN A 143 -14.33 -36.18 -22.13
CA GLN A 143 -13.78 -37.52 -22.39
C GLN A 143 -13.21 -37.66 -23.80
N ALA A 144 -13.85 -37.05 -24.81
CA ALA A 144 -13.35 -37.07 -26.18
C ALA A 144 -12.05 -36.27 -26.35
N LEU A 145 -11.95 -35.10 -25.71
CA LEU A 145 -10.79 -34.21 -25.78
C LEU A 145 -9.62 -34.71 -24.92
N GLU A 146 -9.91 -35.29 -23.75
CA GLU A 146 -8.93 -35.94 -22.87
C GLU A 146 -8.35 -37.19 -23.52
N LYS A 147 -9.21 -38.05 -24.09
CA LYS A 147 -8.76 -39.22 -24.87
C LYS A 147 -7.86 -38.77 -26.02
N PHE A 148 -8.23 -37.70 -26.72
CA PHE A 148 -7.42 -37.15 -27.79
C PHE A 148 -6.06 -36.62 -27.30
N GLN A 149 -6.02 -35.91 -26.18
CA GLN A 149 -4.77 -35.42 -25.58
C GLN A 149 -3.85 -36.59 -25.18
N LYS A 150 -4.41 -37.64 -24.58
CA LYS A 150 -3.68 -38.88 -24.24
C LYS A 150 -3.18 -39.61 -25.49
N ASP A 151 -4.03 -39.80 -26.49
CA ASP A 151 -3.67 -40.45 -27.77
C ASP A 151 -2.56 -39.65 -28.50
N ARG A 152 -2.56 -38.32 -28.40
CA ARG A 152 -1.50 -37.45 -28.95
C ARG A 152 -0.19 -37.58 -28.19
N LEU A 153 -0.22 -37.50 -26.86
CA LEU A 153 0.98 -37.66 -26.01
C LEU A 153 1.60 -39.06 -26.16
N ALA A 154 0.78 -40.07 -26.42
CA ALA A 154 1.21 -41.43 -26.70
C ALA A 154 1.64 -41.66 -28.18
N GLY A 155 1.54 -40.65 -29.05
CA GLY A 155 1.94 -40.76 -30.46
C GLY A 155 1.01 -41.64 -31.34
N ILE A 156 -0.21 -41.94 -30.88
CA ILE A 156 -1.15 -42.86 -31.52
C ILE A 156 -1.91 -42.20 -32.69
N THR A 157 -2.13 -40.88 -32.63
CA THR A 157 -2.84 -40.12 -33.68
C THR A 157 -1.90 -39.61 -34.78
N HIS A 158 -2.16 -40.00 -36.04
CA HIS A 158 -1.39 -39.60 -37.23
C HIS A 158 -1.78 -38.25 -37.90
N SER A 159 -2.98 -37.71 -37.62
CA SER A 159 -3.38 -36.39 -38.16
C SER A 159 -2.93 -35.27 -37.21
N SER A 160 -2.22 -34.25 -37.71
CA SER A 160 -1.89 -33.10 -36.86
C SER A 160 -3.18 -32.41 -36.41
N PHE A 161 -3.26 -32.05 -35.13
CA PHE A 161 -4.41 -31.31 -34.59
C PHE A 161 -4.68 -30.03 -35.41
N SER A 162 -3.62 -29.42 -35.96
CA SER A 162 -3.68 -28.33 -36.93
C SER A 162 -4.45 -28.67 -38.22
N GLN A 163 -4.36 -29.88 -38.77
CA GLN A 163 -5.13 -30.25 -39.98
C GLN A 163 -6.65 -30.24 -39.75
N ARG A 164 -7.10 -30.44 -38.50
CA ARG A 164 -8.53 -30.40 -38.11
C ARG A 164 -9.02 -28.96 -37.90
N PHE A 165 -8.11 -28.05 -37.56
CA PHE A 165 -8.35 -26.60 -37.53
C PHE A 165 -8.41 -25.93 -38.91
N LYS A 166 -8.01 -26.62 -39.99
CA LYS A 166 -8.17 -26.13 -41.40
C LYS A 166 -9.63 -25.86 -41.79
N PHE A 167 -10.58 -26.23 -40.95
CA PHE A 167 -12.00 -26.22 -41.25
C PHE A 167 -12.65 -24.83 -41.17
N TRP A 168 -11.98 -23.83 -40.60
CA TRP A 168 -12.46 -22.44 -40.55
C TRP A 168 -12.28 -21.69 -41.89
N ARG A 169 -12.62 -22.36 -43.00
CA ARG A 169 -12.45 -21.81 -44.36
C ARG A 169 -13.32 -20.58 -44.62
N LYS A 170 -14.49 -20.47 -43.98
CA LYS A 170 -15.40 -19.33 -44.17
C LYS A 170 -14.99 -18.14 -43.31
N GLU A 171 -14.60 -17.05 -43.96
CA GLU A 171 -14.21 -15.78 -43.33
C GLU A 171 -15.28 -15.22 -42.37
N LYS A 172 -16.57 -15.39 -42.71
CA LYS A 172 -17.70 -14.99 -41.86
C LYS A 172 -17.74 -15.74 -40.52
N ASP A 173 -17.40 -17.03 -40.52
CA ASP A 173 -17.45 -17.85 -39.30
C ASP A 173 -16.25 -17.54 -38.40
N ARG A 174 -15.06 -17.34 -39.01
CA ARG A 174 -13.85 -16.86 -38.32
C ARG A 174 -14.07 -15.54 -37.59
N THR A 175 -14.56 -14.54 -38.32
CA THR A 175 -14.82 -13.20 -37.78
C THR A 175 -15.89 -13.22 -36.68
N THR A 176 -16.96 -13.99 -36.88
CA THR A 176 -18.02 -14.14 -35.88
C THR A 176 -17.50 -14.83 -34.62
N CYS A 177 -16.72 -15.91 -34.75
CA CYS A 177 -16.20 -16.61 -33.60
C CYS A 177 -15.21 -15.76 -32.81
N LEU A 178 -14.28 -15.08 -33.49
CA LEU A 178 -13.31 -14.21 -32.85
C LEU A 178 -13.96 -13.04 -32.12
N LYS A 179 -14.95 -12.40 -32.75
CA LYS A 179 -15.75 -11.34 -32.11
C LYS A 179 -16.46 -11.83 -30.85
N ASN A 180 -17.04 -13.02 -30.90
CA ASN A 180 -17.72 -13.61 -29.76
C ASN A 180 -16.72 -13.97 -28.65
N LEU A 181 -15.61 -14.63 -28.98
CA LEU A 181 -14.56 -14.99 -28.02
C LEU A 181 -14.04 -13.75 -27.29
N LYS A 182 -13.71 -12.68 -28.02
CA LYS A 182 -13.30 -11.38 -27.45
C LYS A 182 -14.36 -10.77 -26.53
N THR A 183 -15.62 -10.87 -26.91
CA THR A 183 -16.73 -10.37 -26.09
C THR A 183 -16.84 -11.12 -24.77
N TRP A 184 -16.74 -12.45 -24.80
CA TRP A 184 -16.86 -13.27 -23.60
C TRP A 184 -15.60 -13.21 -22.73
N ASN A 185 -14.40 -13.16 -23.32
CA ASN A 185 -13.15 -12.92 -22.60
C ASN A 185 -13.15 -11.60 -21.83
N LYS A 186 -13.67 -10.51 -22.43
CA LYS A 186 -13.86 -9.24 -21.71
C LYS A 186 -14.81 -9.38 -20.53
N ARG A 187 -15.86 -10.17 -20.67
CA ARG A 187 -16.81 -10.43 -19.56
C ARG A 187 -16.17 -11.29 -18.47
N VAL A 188 -15.35 -12.29 -18.82
CA VAL A 188 -14.56 -13.06 -17.85
C VAL A 188 -13.62 -12.10 -17.10
N ALA A 189 -12.90 -11.22 -17.80
CA ALA A 189 -12.00 -10.25 -17.18
C ALA A 189 -12.69 -9.39 -16.11
N ILE A 190 -13.86 -8.82 -16.43
CA ILE A 190 -14.65 -7.98 -15.51
C ILE A 190 -15.02 -8.76 -14.24
N VAL A 191 -15.53 -9.99 -14.41
CA VAL A 191 -15.99 -10.83 -13.30
C VAL A 191 -14.81 -11.28 -12.43
N VAL A 192 -13.67 -11.65 -13.04
CA VAL A 192 -12.46 -12.04 -12.34
C VAL A 192 -11.83 -10.87 -11.60
N GLU A 193 -11.78 -9.68 -12.20
CA GLU A 193 -11.20 -8.49 -11.57
C GLU A 193 -12.02 -8.04 -10.35
N ALA A 194 -13.35 -8.07 -10.44
CA ALA A 194 -14.23 -7.78 -9.31
C ALA A 194 -14.00 -8.78 -8.15
N ALA A 195 -13.90 -10.08 -8.45
CA ALA A 195 -13.65 -11.12 -7.47
C ALA A 195 -12.25 -11.02 -6.83
N CYS A 196 -11.21 -10.70 -7.62
CA CYS A 196 -9.85 -10.46 -7.12
C CYS A 196 -9.83 -9.29 -6.11
N LYS A 197 -10.40 -8.14 -6.48
CA LYS A 197 -10.47 -6.95 -5.62
C LYS A 197 -11.19 -7.24 -4.30
N ALA A 198 -12.25 -8.04 -4.34
CA ALA A 198 -12.95 -8.44 -3.13
C ALA A 198 -12.15 -9.44 -2.27
N THR A 199 -11.42 -10.37 -2.90
CA THR A 199 -10.55 -11.32 -2.21
C THR A 199 -9.38 -10.60 -1.53
N GLU A 200 -8.79 -9.60 -2.18
CA GLU A 200 -7.76 -8.73 -1.60
C GLU A 200 -8.30 -7.96 -0.38
N ARG A 201 -9.51 -7.39 -0.49
CA ARG A 201 -10.20 -6.76 0.65
C ARG A 201 -10.42 -7.74 1.81
N ARG A 202 -10.85 -8.99 1.53
CA ARG A 202 -11.03 -10.00 2.58
C ARG A 202 -9.72 -10.47 3.20
N LYS A 203 -8.66 -10.67 2.41
CA LYS A 203 -7.31 -10.99 2.90
C LYS A 203 -6.76 -9.85 3.78
N ALA A 204 -7.08 -8.60 3.46
CA ALA A 204 -6.76 -7.45 4.31
C ALA A 204 -7.53 -7.45 5.65
N VAL A 205 -8.76 -7.98 5.66
CA VAL A 205 -9.61 -8.07 6.87
C VAL A 205 -9.30 -9.32 7.73
N SER A 206 -8.91 -10.44 7.13
CA SER A 206 -8.70 -11.73 7.82
C SER A 206 -7.24 -12.07 8.14
N ALA A 207 -6.27 -11.29 7.63
CA ALA A 207 -4.91 -11.38 8.12
C ALA A 207 -4.89 -11.02 9.61
N PRO A 208 -4.40 -11.89 10.51
CA PRO A 208 -4.11 -11.47 11.87
C PRO A 208 -3.10 -10.33 11.76
N SER A 209 -3.46 -9.16 12.27
CA SER A 209 -2.67 -7.95 12.18
C SER A 209 -1.26 -8.21 12.74
N LYS A 210 -0.30 -8.54 11.88
CA LYS A 210 1.11 -8.31 12.18
C LYS A 210 1.47 -6.92 11.69
N GLY A 211 0.81 -5.91 12.27
CA GLY A 211 1.30 -4.55 12.18
C GLY A 211 2.35 -4.33 13.26
N PRO A 212 3.60 -3.94 12.94
CA PRO A 212 4.28 -3.00 13.81
C PRO A 212 3.50 -1.68 13.64
N SER A 213 2.71 -1.19 14.60
CA SER A 213 3.22 -0.67 15.87
C SER A 213 2.11 -0.24 16.87
N SER A 214 1.34 -1.19 17.40
CA SER A 214 0.59 -0.92 18.64
C SER A 214 1.55 -0.48 19.76
N ARG A 215 2.78 -1.00 19.73
CA ARG A 215 3.83 -0.77 20.73
C ARG A 215 4.44 0.63 20.70
N LEU A 216 4.95 1.16 19.58
CA LEU A 216 5.50 2.54 19.56
C LEU A 216 4.40 3.53 19.93
N ARG A 217 3.18 3.36 19.39
CA ARG A 217 2.04 4.22 19.75
C ARG A 217 1.72 4.19 21.24
N THR A 218 1.66 2.99 21.83
CA THR A 218 1.42 2.85 23.28
C THR A 218 2.55 3.48 24.07
N LEU A 219 3.80 3.21 23.70
CA LEU A 219 4.98 3.74 24.37
C LEU A 219 5.11 5.25 24.19
N SER A 220 4.76 5.83 23.04
CA SER A 220 4.80 7.29 22.80
C SER A 220 3.71 8.02 23.57
N ARG A 221 2.54 7.41 23.79
CA ARG A 221 1.51 7.94 24.70
C ARG A 221 2.01 7.90 26.14
N ARG A 222 2.56 6.77 26.58
CA ARG A 222 3.13 6.62 27.94
C ARG A 222 4.29 7.57 28.17
N LEU A 223 5.15 7.77 27.17
CA LEU A 223 6.22 8.77 27.15
C LEU A 223 5.68 10.17 27.37
N PHE A 224 4.66 10.57 26.61
CA PHE A 224 4.06 11.89 26.74
C PHE A 224 3.48 12.10 28.14
N THR A 225 2.67 11.15 28.61
CA THR A 225 2.08 11.19 29.95
C THR A 225 3.16 11.32 31.03
N ALA A 226 4.21 10.51 30.95
CA ALA A 226 5.31 10.57 31.90
C ALA A 226 6.00 11.94 31.88
N LEU A 227 6.45 12.41 30.70
CA LEU A 227 7.15 13.69 30.58
C LEU A 227 6.30 14.87 31.03
N SER A 228 4.99 14.84 30.77
CA SER A 228 4.06 15.89 31.23
C SER A 228 4.03 16.04 32.76
N MET A 229 4.25 14.96 33.51
CA MET A 229 4.30 15.03 34.98
C MET A 229 5.53 15.78 35.50
N CYS A 230 6.64 15.72 34.77
CA CYS A 230 7.89 16.41 35.14
C CYS A 230 7.98 17.85 34.61
N TRP A 231 6.99 18.31 33.84
CA TRP A 231 6.98 19.63 33.23
C TRP A 231 6.28 20.70 34.09
N SER A 232 5.71 20.31 35.24
CA SER A 232 5.09 21.23 36.20
C SER A 232 6.14 22.08 36.94
N CYS A 233 6.32 23.32 36.49
CA CYS A 233 7.30 24.26 37.06
C CYS A 233 6.77 25.70 37.09
N ASP A 234 7.27 26.51 38.01
CA ASP A 234 6.93 27.95 38.16
C ASP A 234 7.92 28.86 37.40
N CYS A 235 8.50 28.39 36.28
CA CYS A 235 9.49 29.15 35.53
C CYS A 235 8.86 30.32 34.74
N GLU A 236 9.57 31.46 34.66
CA GLU A 236 9.09 32.64 33.91
C GLU A 236 8.90 32.37 32.40
N SER A 237 9.75 31.50 31.84
CA SER A 237 9.65 31.05 30.44
C SER A 237 9.09 29.63 30.36
N ARG A 238 8.18 29.40 29.42
CA ARG A 238 7.65 28.07 29.13
C ARG A 238 8.75 27.15 28.59
N HIS A 239 8.75 25.91 29.06
CA HIS A 239 9.68 24.90 28.59
C HIS A 239 9.19 24.30 27.28
N GLU A 240 10.05 24.30 26.26
CA GLU A 240 9.80 23.64 24.98
C GLU A 240 10.62 22.36 24.89
N ALA A 241 9.99 21.29 24.40
CA ALA A 241 10.69 20.10 23.95
C ALA A 241 10.39 19.85 22.48
N ARG A 242 11.32 19.21 21.78
CA ARG A 242 11.22 18.90 20.37
C ARG A 242 11.47 17.41 20.17
N PHE A 243 10.43 16.69 19.76
CA PHE A 243 10.47 15.24 19.55
C PHE A 243 11.02 14.91 18.16
N SER A 244 12.05 14.07 18.08
CA SER A 244 12.60 13.65 16.78
C SER A 244 11.62 12.75 16.04
N LEU A 245 11.19 13.18 14.86
CA LEU A 245 10.31 12.40 13.99
C LEU A 245 11.04 11.23 13.30
N ALA A 246 12.37 11.27 13.25
CA ALA A 246 13.19 10.15 12.78
C ALA A 246 12.98 8.88 13.62
N ASN A 247 12.54 9.01 14.88
CA ASN A 247 12.16 7.88 15.74
C ASN A 247 11.03 7.00 15.14
N CYS A 248 10.28 7.51 14.14
CA CYS A 248 9.11 6.84 13.58
C CYS A 248 9.40 5.94 12.37
N ILE A 249 10.56 6.05 11.72
CA ILE A 249 10.86 5.34 10.44
C ILE A 249 11.38 3.91 10.69
N HIS A 250 12.14 3.75 11.76
CA HIS A 250 12.70 2.46 12.17
C HIS A 250 12.45 2.29 13.67
N PRO A 251 11.30 1.72 14.09
CA PRO A 251 11.16 1.27 15.47
C PRO A 251 12.27 0.25 15.72
N ASN A 252 13.27 0.68 16.49
CA ASN A 252 14.54 0.01 16.81
C ASN A 252 14.54 -1.50 16.49
N LYS A 253 15.14 -1.91 15.36
CA LYS A 253 15.28 -3.33 15.00
C LYS A 253 16.22 -4.09 15.97
N ASP A 254 16.96 -3.36 16.80
CA ASP A 254 18.03 -3.89 17.68
C ASP A 254 17.70 -3.89 19.18
N SER A 255 16.47 -3.54 19.60
CA SER A 255 16.13 -3.61 21.03
C SER A 255 15.91 -5.06 21.48
N VAL A 256 16.91 -5.64 22.12
CA VAL A 256 16.77 -6.80 23.00
C VAL A 256 15.70 -6.46 24.06
N GLN A 257 14.76 -7.37 24.32
CA GLN A 257 13.81 -7.30 25.45
C GLN A 257 13.07 -5.96 25.68
N GLY A 258 12.07 -5.63 24.85
CA GLY A 258 11.02 -4.71 25.32
C GLY A 258 11.43 -3.24 25.52
N GLU A 259 12.66 -2.84 25.18
CA GLU A 259 13.17 -1.48 25.32
C GLU A 259 12.87 -0.59 24.08
N MET A 260 12.76 0.73 24.28
CA MET A 260 12.63 1.70 23.19
C MET A 260 13.30 3.03 23.53
N HIS A 261 14.01 3.62 22.56
CA HIS A 261 14.68 4.91 22.70
C HIS A 261 13.95 5.99 21.91
N PHE A 262 13.86 7.18 22.50
CA PHE A 262 13.29 8.37 21.88
C PHE A 262 14.23 9.55 22.03
N ASP A 263 14.61 10.15 20.91
CA ASP A 263 15.44 11.36 20.89
C ASP A 263 14.59 12.63 20.98
N PHE A 264 15.05 13.55 21.83
CA PHE A 264 14.47 14.86 22.10
C PHE A 264 15.53 15.96 22.10
N LEU A 265 15.08 17.18 21.84
CA LEU A 265 15.80 18.40 22.19
C LEU A 265 14.98 19.20 23.21
N ILE A 266 15.59 19.56 24.33
CA ILE A 266 14.94 20.31 25.40
C ILE A 266 15.56 21.71 25.46
N ALA A 267 14.72 22.74 25.48
CA ALA A 267 15.16 24.12 25.64
C ALA A 267 15.71 24.36 27.06
N HIS A 268 16.82 25.10 27.18
CA HIS A 268 17.41 25.39 28.48
C HIS A 268 16.49 26.31 29.34
N PRO A 269 16.04 25.87 30.54
CA PRO A 269 15.08 26.58 31.41
C PRO A 269 15.37 28.03 31.82
N GLN A 270 16.61 28.49 31.64
CA GLN A 270 17.13 29.75 32.19
C GLN A 270 17.68 30.69 31.10
N CYS A 271 17.55 30.34 29.81
CA CYS A 271 18.14 31.15 28.75
C CYS A 271 17.12 32.13 28.15
N GLN A 272 17.06 33.34 28.70
CA GLN A 272 16.18 34.40 28.19
C GLN A 272 16.55 34.90 26.78
N THR A 273 17.77 34.63 26.26
CA THR A 273 18.23 35.27 25.01
C THR A 273 19.14 34.45 24.07
N LYS A 274 19.50 33.19 24.39
CA LYS A 274 20.23 32.30 23.46
C LYS A 274 19.64 30.90 23.48
N TRP A 275 19.11 30.45 22.34
CA TRP A 275 18.45 29.17 22.16
C TRP A 275 19.41 27.98 22.33
N LYS A 276 19.77 27.64 23.57
CA LYS A 276 20.58 26.46 23.87
C LYS A 276 19.66 25.24 23.95
N TRP A 277 19.78 24.36 22.95
CA TRP A 277 19.09 23.08 22.91
C TRP A 277 19.97 21.99 23.50
N ARG A 278 19.39 21.21 24.41
CA ARG A 278 20.07 20.07 25.01
C ARG A 278 19.50 18.78 24.44
N GLU A 279 20.37 17.91 23.94
CA GLU A 279 19.98 16.57 23.52
C GLU A 279 19.54 15.76 24.74
N CYS A 280 18.44 15.03 24.58
CA CYS A 280 17.88 14.16 25.58
C CYS A 280 17.46 12.85 24.91
N THR A 281 17.91 11.72 25.43
CA THR A 281 17.43 10.40 25.01
C THR A 281 16.59 9.82 26.13
N VAL A 282 15.38 9.36 25.80
CA VAL A 282 14.48 8.71 26.74
C VAL A 282 14.38 7.23 26.42
N LEU A 283 14.77 6.39 27.38
CA LEU A 283 14.60 4.94 27.35
C LEU A 283 13.32 4.56 28.06
N ILE A 284 12.48 3.74 27.44
CA ILE A 284 11.29 3.16 28.09
C ILE A 284 11.46 1.64 28.13
N LYS A 285 11.32 1.05 29.32
CA LYS A 285 11.39 -0.40 29.53
C LYS A 285 10.49 -0.86 30.67
N ALA A 286 10.19 -2.15 30.69
CA ALA A 286 9.53 -2.78 31.84
C ALA A 286 10.47 -2.79 33.06
N PRO A 287 9.95 -2.76 34.29
CA PRO A 287 10.78 -2.80 35.49
C PRO A 287 11.56 -4.11 35.54
N SER A 288 12.89 -4.05 35.72
CA SER A 288 13.72 -5.23 35.92
C SER A 288 14.26 -5.27 37.35
N LEU A 289 14.34 -6.47 37.92
CA LEU A 289 14.86 -6.71 39.28
C LEU A 289 16.39 -6.58 39.36
N THR A 290 17.08 -6.44 38.23
CA THR A 290 18.56 -6.53 38.09
C THR A 290 19.22 -5.22 37.64
N ASP A 291 18.52 -4.08 37.70
CA ASP A 291 19.03 -2.82 37.17
C ASP A 291 20.16 -2.26 38.07
N SER A 292 21.42 -2.42 37.63
CA SER A 292 22.63 -1.96 38.33
C SER A 292 23.04 -0.52 37.99
N GLN A 293 22.20 0.20 37.24
CA GLN A 293 22.51 1.54 36.76
C GLN A 293 22.37 2.59 37.88
N ASN A 294 23.39 3.45 38.03
CA ASN A 294 23.29 4.66 38.85
C ASN A 294 22.19 5.55 38.28
N ARG A 295 21.14 5.77 39.09
CA ARG A 295 19.96 6.52 38.69
C ARG A 295 19.42 7.37 39.84
N ALA A 296 18.94 8.56 39.53
CA ALA A 296 18.30 9.47 40.47
C ALA A 296 16.85 9.69 40.05
N ARG A 297 15.91 9.72 41.01
CA ARG A 297 14.50 10.00 40.67
C ARG A 297 14.37 11.44 40.22
N LEU A 298 13.76 11.66 39.06
CA LEU A 298 13.52 13.00 38.54
C LEU A 298 12.11 13.48 38.93
N GLY A 299 12.04 14.59 39.66
CA GLY A 299 10.78 15.25 40.03
C GLY A 299 10.32 16.20 38.94
N ARG A 300 11.10 17.28 38.72
CA ARG A 300 10.87 18.27 37.68
C ARG A 300 12.01 18.27 36.67
N ILE A 301 11.71 18.61 35.42
CA ILE A 301 12.73 18.73 34.38
C ILE A 301 13.78 19.80 34.71
N CYS A 302 13.41 20.81 35.48
CA CYS A 302 14.30 21.87 35.96
C CYS A 302 15.32 21.40 37.00
N ASP A 303 15.09 20.27 37.66
CA ASP A 303 16.00 19.73 38.67
C ASP A 303 17.27 19.14 38.04
N VAL A 304 17.30 18.99 36.70
CA VAL A 304 18.49 18.59 35.95
C VAL A 304 19.53 19.71 36.01
N GLY A 305 20.66 19.44 36.67
CA GLY A 305 21.69 20.42 36.99
C GLY A 305 22.07 21.39 35.84
N PRO A 306 22.29 22.68 36.15
CA PRO A 306 22.52 23.72 35.14
C PRO A 306 23.88 23.61 34.43
N ASP A 307 24.84 22.87 34.99
CA ASP A 307 26.27 23.13 34.77
C ASP A 307 27.03 22.09 33.92
N VAL A 308 26.33 21.33 33.08
CA VAL A 308 26.98 20.33 32.22
C VAL A 308 27.39 20.94 30.88
N GLN A 309 28.67 20.76 30.55
CA GLN A 309 29.33 21.23 29.33
C GLN A 309 28.54 20.88 28.05
N THR A 310 28.59 21.79 27.08
CA THR A 310 28.18 21.55 25.69
C THR A 310 28.82 20.27 25.15
N GLY A 311 28.02 19.31 24.68
CA GLY A 311 28.51 18.03 24.14
C GLY A 311 28.09 16.76 24.89
N TYR A 312 27.29 16.89 25.95
CA TYR A 312 26.63 15.77 26.63
C TYR A 312 25.10 15.80 26.42
N SER A 313 24.51 14.62 26.36
CA SER A 313 23.07 14.37 26.24
C SER A 313 22.52 13.86 27.57
N LEU A 314 21.36 14.39 27.96
CA LEU A 314 20.59 13.94 29.11
C LEU A 314 20.02 12.54 28.81
N GLN A 315 20.12 11.63 29.76
CA GLN A 315 19.47 10.33 29.66
C GLN A 315 18.36 10.21 30.68
N LEU A 316 17.16 9.88 30.21
CA LEU A 316 16.00 9.59 31.04
C LEU A 316 15.60 8.13 30.86
N LEU A 317 15.23 7.48 31.96
CA LEU A 317 14.63 6.16 31.98
C LEU A 317 13.20 6.27 32.51
N ILE A 318 12.25 5.78 31.73
CA ILE A 318 10.86 5.59 32.13
C ILE A 318 10.66 4.10 32.40
N GLU A 319 10.44 3.78 33.67
CA GLU A 319 9.94 2.46 34.06
C GLU A 319 8.42 2.44 33.92
N ASP A 320 7.95 1.54 33.08
CA ASP A 320 6.53 1.41 32.74
C ASP A 320 5.87 0.32 33.60
N LEU A 321 5.18 0.74 34.67
CA LEU A 321 4.50 -0.17 35.61
C LEU A 321 3.05 -0.47 35.20
N GLU A 322 2.71 -0.30 33.92
CA GLU A 322 1.36 -0.38 33.31
C GLU A 322 0.34 0.65 33.82
N SER A 323 0.28 0.85 35.13
CA SER A 323 -0.63 1.73 35.89
C SER A 323 0.02 3.04 36.33
N SER A 324 1.35 3.11 36.37
CA SER A 324 2.10 4.32 36.72
C SER A 324 3.44 4.37 35.98
N GLN A 325 3.95 5.56 35.74
CA GLN A 325 5.30 5.75 35.19
C GLN A 325 6.21 6.33 36.27
N ARG A 326 7.45 5.83 36.35
CA ARG A 326 8.51 6.44 37.15
C ARG A 326 9.64 6.91 36.25
N ILE A 327 10.08 8.14 36.46
CA ILE A 327 11.14 8.77 35.67
C ILE A 327 12.40 8.86 36.50
N TRP A 328 13.47 8.39 35.87
CA TRP A 328 14.80 8.37 36.44
C TRP A 328 15.75 9.13 35.52
N GLN A 329 16.58 9.98 36.10
CA GLN A 329 17.76 10.51 35.43
C GLN A 329 18.88 9.47 35.53
N LEU A 330 19.50 9.16 34.39
CA LEU A 330 20.70 8.33 34.31
C LEU A 330 21.96 9.20 34.19
N ASN A 331 23.12 8.55 34.15
CA ASN A 331 24.39 9.22 33.87
C ASN A 331 24.36 9.90 32.50
N TRP A 332 25.08 11.01 32.40
CA TRP A 332 25.25 11.73 31.14
C TRP A 332 25.96 10.88 30.10
N GLN A 333 25.52 10.98 28.86
CA GLN A 333 26.18 10.35 27.71
C GLN A 333 26.72 11.42 26.76
N ARG A 334 27.63 11.05 25.86
CA ARG A 334 28.09 11.95 24.81
C ARG A 334 26.96 12.24 23.83
N ALA A 335 26.70 13.52 23.56
CA ALA A 335 25.72 13.97 22.57
C ALA A 335 26.07 13.41 21.18
N GLN A 336 25.08 12.85 20.50
CA GLN A 336 25.22 12.34 19.14
C GLN A 336 24.87 13.42 18.11
N LEU A 337 24.02 14.39 18.48
CA LEU A 337 23.60 15.48 17.61
C LEU A 337 24.60 16.63 17.65
N ARG A 338 25.43 16.74 16.60
CA ARG A 338 26.31 17.89 16.38
C ARG A 338 25.55 19.00 15.66
N HIS A 339 24.73 19.75 16.39
CA HIS A 339 24.02 20.90 15.86
C HIS A 339 24.78 22.21 16.12
N HIS A 340 24.52 23.22 15.28
CA HIS A 340 25.16 24.53 15.36
C HIS A 340 24.49 25.40 16.44
N GLU A 341 25.09 25.49 17.62
CA GLU A 341 24.51 26.16 18.80
C GLU A 341 24.16 27.65 18.59
N THR A 342 24.77 28.31 17.59
CA THR A 342 24.56 29.75 17.35
C THR A 342 23.53 30.06 16.26
N LYS A 343 23.01 29.06 15.53
CA LYS A 343 21.95 29.28 14.52
C LYS A 343 20.60 28.78 15.08
N PRO A 344 19.53 29.59 14.99
CA PRO A 344 18.21 29.14 15.44
C PRO A 344 17.70 27.99 14.56
N ALA A 345 16.81 27.17 15.11
CA ALA A 345 16.10 26.18 14.33
C ALA A 345 15.19 26.86 13.30
N THR A 346 15.02 26.22 12.14
CA THR A 346 14.16 26.72 11.07
C THR A 346 12.90 25.85 10.98
N THR A 347 11.72 26.46 10.86
CA THR A 347 10.47 25.72 10.67
C THR A 347 10.33 25.24 9.23
N PHE A 348 9.55 24.19 8.99
CA PHE A 348 9.26 23.73 7.62
C PHE A 348 8.63 24.86 6.80
N GLN A 349 7.72 25.63 7.40
CA GLN A 349 7.14 26.82 6.75
C GLN A 349 8.21 27.82 6.27
N MET A 350 9.17 28.19 7.13
CA MET A 350 10.24 29.11 6.75
C MET A 350 11.12 28.53 5.65
N MET A 351 11.35 27.22 5.66
CA MET A 351 12.13 26.55 4.61
C MET A 351 11.45 26.62 3.25
N LEU A 352 10.14 26.38 3.19
CA LEU A 352 9.37 26.47 1.95
C LEU A 352 9.36 27.89 1.36
N GLN A 353 9.64 28.91 2.17
CA GLN A 353 9.67 30.32 1.75
C GLN A 353 11.08 30.81 1.41
N SER A 354 12.09 30.35 2.15
CA SER A 354 13.40 31.01 2.19
C SER A 354 14.58 30.10 1.83
N CYS A 355 14.39 28.78 1.76
CA CYS A 355 15.46 27.82 1.46
C CYS A 355 15.37 27.29 0.03
N ASN A 356 16.54 27.04 -0.56
CA ASN A 356 16.64 26.37 -1.86
C ASN A 356 16.01 24.98 -1.81
N THR A 357 15.37 24.59 -2.92
CA THR A 357 14.75 23.27 -3.08
C THR A 357 15.79 22.16 -2.98
N PRO A 358 15.66 21.22 -2.03
CA PRO A 358 16.54 20.05 -1.93
C PRO A 358 16.37 19.09 -3.11
N SER A 359 17.30 18.14 -3.21
CA SER A 359 17.21 17.08 -4.22
C SER A 359 15.90 16.29 -4.09
N LEU A 360 15.44 15.69 -5.19
CA LEU A 360 14.21 14.91 -5.18
C LEU A 360 14.25 13.79 -4.13
N ILE A 361 15.37 13.08 -4.00
CA ILE A 361 15.53 11.99 -3.04
C ILE A 361 15.47 12.47 -1.58
N GLU A 362 16.03 13.63 -1.25
CA GLU A 362 15.91 14.21 0.10
C GLU A 362 14.45 14.56 0.41
N ARG A 363 13.72 15.10 -0.58
CA ARG A 363 12.30 15.40 -0.45
C ARG A 363 11.47 14.13 -0.28
N ARG A 364 11.78 13.05 -1.01
CA ARG A 364 11.11 11.74 -0.82
C ARG A 364 11.39 11.12 0.54
N ARG A 365 12.62 11.22 1.04
CA ARG A 365 12.98 10.80 2.42
C ARG A 365 12.19 11.59 3.46
N LEU A 366 12.10 12.91 3.30
CA LEU A 366 11.34 13.77 4.20
C LEU A 366 9.83 13.42 4.21
N ALA A 367 9.26 13.23 3.02
CA ALA A 367 7.88 12.78 2.86
C ALA A 367 7.61 11.45 3.58
N LEU A 368 8.53 10.50 3.47
CA LEU A 368 8.45 9.22 4.16
C LEU A 368 8.51 9.39 5.68
N VAL A 369 9.33 10.32 6.19
CA VAL A 369 9.38 10.66 7.63
C VAL A 369 8.01 11.17 8.09
N PHE A 370 7.39 12.10 7.36
CA PHE A 370 6.09 12.65 7.70
C PHE A 370 4.98 11.58 7.68
N ALA A 371 4.99 10.70 6.68
CA ALA A 371 4.00 9.62 6.57
C ALA A 371 4.11 8.64 7.74
N HIS A 372 5.32 8.17 8.06
CA HIS A 372 5.55 7.30 9.21
C HIS A 372 5.24 8.01 10.53
N SER A 373 5.54 9.30 10.65
CA SER A 373 5.22 10.06 11.87
C SER A 373 3.72 10.15 12.12
N LEU A 374 2.92 10.46 11.09
CA LEU A 374 1.45 10.41 11.20
C LEU A 374 1.02 9.01 11.63
N PHE A 375 1.50 8.00 10.93
CA PHE A 375 1.11 6.62 11.12
C PHE A 375 1.44 6.06 12.50
N GLN A 376 2.58 6.46 13.08
CA GLN A 376 3.07 5.99 14.37
C GLN A 376 2.55 6.81 15.55
N LEU A 377 2.31 8.12 15.36
CA LEU A 377 1.90 9.05 16.42
C LEU A 377 0.41 9.42 16.36
N HIS A 378 -0.39 8.86 15.45
CA HIS A 378 -1.81 9.19 15.35
C HIS A 378 -2.55 9.04 16.69
N GLU A 379 -3.45 9.99 16.94
CA GLU A 379 -4.26 10.08 18.17
C GLU A 379 -3.45 10.06 19.49
N SER A 380 -2.12 10.20 19.41
CA SER A 380 -1.30 10.55 20.55
C SER A 380 -1.36 12.07 20.78
N PRO A 381 -1.06 12.53 22.00
CA PRO A 381 -0.97 13.96 22.28
C PRO A 381 -0.06 14.71 21.28
N TRP A 382 0.98 14.05 20.78
CA TRP A 382 1.92 14.62 19.81
C TRP A 382 1.26 15.14 18.52
N LEU A 383 0.18 14.51 18.03
CA LEU A 383 -0.26 14.68 16.64
C LEU A 383 -1.50 15.56 16.44
N SER A 384 -1.99 16.23 17.48
CA SER A 384 -3.20 17.07 17.41
C SER A 384 -2.95 18.41 16.69
N GLN A 385 -3.40 19.55 17.25
CA GLN A 385 -3.18 20.90 16.72
C GLN A 385 -1.69 21.21 16.42
N GLN A 386 -0.77 20.44 17.02
CA GLN A 386 0.67 20.56 16.86
C GLN A 386 1.22 19.99 15.53
N TRP A 387 0.45 19.17 14.80
CA TRP A 387 0.92 18.60 13.53
C TRP A 387 0.72 19.56 12.36
N ALA A 388 1.59 20.57 12.26
CA ALA A 388 1.57 21.61 11.23
C ALA A 388 3.00 22.02 10.84
N LYS A 389 3.16 22.58 9.62
CA LYS A 389 4.47 22.95 9.04
C LYS A 389 5.25 24.00 9.84
N ASP A 390 4.57 24.83 10.63
CA ASP A 390 5.17 25.81 11.54
C ASP A 390 5.70 25.19 12.85
N ARG A 391 5.26 23.97 13.18
CA ARG A 391 5.67 23.21 14.38
C ARG A 391 6.72 22.13 14.08
N ILE A 392 7.07 21.94 12.82
CA ILE A 392 8.13 21.02 12.40
C ILE A 392 9.41 21.84 12.23
N HIS A 393 10.42 21.53 13.04
CA HIS A 393 11.68 22.25 13.13
C HIS A 393 12.85 21.41 12.62
N PHE A 394 13.81 22.10 12.00
CA PHE A 394 15.05 21.54 11.52
C PHE A 394 16.23 22.31 12.09
N PHE A 395 17.34 21.63 12.30
CA PHE A 395 18.54 22.19 12.91
C PHE A 395 19.70 22.18 11.93
N TYR A 396 20.56 23.18 12.03
CA TYR A 396 21.81 23.23 11.29
C TYR A 396 22.82 22.27 11.92
N ASN A 397 23.48 21.46 11.12
CA ASN A 397 24.60 20.64 11.56
C ASN A 397 25.86 21.50 11.79
N SER A 398 26.95 20.87 12.23
CA SER A 398 28.24 21.55 12.46
C SER A 398 28.85 22.20 11.21
N THR A 399 28.43 21.82 10.00
CA THR A 399 28.88 22.45 8.74
C THR A 399 28.00 23.61 8.30
N GLY A 400 26.96 23.94 9.08
CA GLY A 400 26.05 25.04 8.79
C GLY A 400 24.97 24.72 7.74
N ILE A 401 24.80 23.44 7.39
CA ILE A 401 23.76 22.92 6.48
C ILE A 401 22.60 22.40 7.33
N LEU A 402 21.37 22.60 6.85
CA LEU A 402 20.17 22.12 7.54
C LEU A 402 20.04 20.61 7.42
N ASP A 403 19.87 19.91 8.55
CA ASP A 403 19.70 18.44 8.57
C ASP A 403 18.24 18.05 8.29
N LEU A 404 17.97 17.61 7.06
CA LEU A 404 16.65 17.15 6.63
C LEU A 404 16.30 15.73 7.10
N HIS A 405 17.28 14.98 7.63
CA HIS A 405 17.06 13.60 8.07
C HIS A 405 16.41 13.52 9.45
N ARG A 406 16.51 14.59 10.24
CA ARG A 406 16.02 14.66 11.62
C ARG A 406 15.10 15.87 11.79
N PRO A 407 13.88 15.83 11.23
CA PRO A 407 12.87 16.81 11.59
C PRO A 407 12.40 16.58 13.02
N TYR A 408 12.09 17.67 13.73
CA TYR A 408 11.60 17.62 15.10
C TYR A 408 10.24 18.29 15.23
N LEU A 409 9.33 17.67 15.97
CA LEU A 409 8.02 18.23 16.29
C LEU A 409 8.08 19.01 17.61
N GLY A 410 7.75 20.29 17.58
CA GLY A 410 7.67 21.15 18.75
C GLY A 410 6.48 20.79 19.64
N THR A 411 6.75 20.57 20.93
CA THR A 411 5.74 20.32 21.96
C THR A 411 5.94 21.27 23.15
N SER A 412 4.83 21.72 23.71
CA SER A 412 4.76 22.23 25.07
C SER A 412 3.82 21.32 25.85
N PHE A 413 4.29 20.78 26.97
CA PHE A 413 3.48 19.91 27.81
C PHE A 413 2.52 20.70 28.71
N ASP A 414 2.68 22.02 28.80
CA ASP A 414 1.88 22.91 29.68
C ASP A 414 0.50 23.24 29.09
N ASP A 415 0.40 23.37 27.76
CA ASP A 415 -0.81 23.83 27.06
C ASP A 415 -1.65 22.70 26.47
N PHE A 416 -1.49 21.45 26.93
CA PHE A 416 -2.14 20.34 26.25
C PHE A 416 -3.67 20.41 26.40
N PRO A 417 -4.44 20.71 25.33
CA PRO A 417 -5.88 20.77 25.46
C PRO A 417 -6.36 19.33 25.66
N SER A 418 -6.99 19.05 26.80
CA SER A 418 -7.70 17.77 27.01
C SER A 418 -8.87 17.58 26.02
N ASN A 419 -9.20 18.62 25.23
CA ASN A 419 -10.32 18.63 24.33
C ASN A 419 -9.92 18.09 22.97
N LYS A 420 -10.54 16.97 22.57
CA LYS A 420 -10.61 16.56 21.16
C LYS A 420 -11.09 17.76 20.34
N GLU A 421 -10.49 18.00 19.16
CA GLU A 421 -11.01 19.02 18.24
C GLU A 421 -12.52 18.79 18.06
N PRO A 422 -13.36 19.83 18.25
CA PRO A 422 -14.79 19.69 18.07
C PRO A 422 -15.09 19.21 16.65
N ILE A 423 -16.04 18.29 16.52
CA ILE A 423 -16.45 17.75 15.22
C ILE A 423 -17.04 18.91 14.41
N ASP A 424 -16.35 19.31 13.35
CA ASP A 424 -16.85 20.28 12.36
C ASP A 424 -17.54 19.51 11.22
N LEU A 425 -18.87 19.47 11.26
CA LEU A 425 -19.69 18.78 10.25
C LEU A 425 -19.64 19.45 8.87
N ASN A 426 -19.15 20.68 8.77
CA ASN A 426 -18.97 21.38 7.50
C ASN A 426 -17.66 21.00 6.81
N ARG A 427 -16.78 20.23 7.47
CA ARG A 427 -15.53 19.75 6.90
C ARG A 427 -15.75 18.45 6.14
N PHE A 428 -15.37 18.44 4.86
CA PHE A 428 -15.57 17.28 3.98
C PHE A 428 -14.55 16.17 4.22
N HIS A 429 -13.32 16.51 4.59
CA HIS A 429 -12.31 15.50 4.89
C HIS A 429 -12.56 14.86 6.26
N ARG A 430 -12.73 13.54 6.27
CA ARG A 430 -13.15 12.75 7.44
C ARG A 430 -12.06 12.54 8.50
N ASN A 431 -10.80 12.87 8.18
CA ASN A 431 -9.66 12.79 9.10
C ASN A 431 -8.63 13.90 8.84
N LEU A 432 -8.51 14.88 9.74
CA LEU A 432 -7.64 16.04 9.51
C LEU A 432 -6.15 15.68 9.44
N GLY A 433 -5.69 14.69 10.21
CA GLY A 433 -4.29 14.27 10.20
C GLY A 433 -3.87 13.72 8.84
N ILE A 434 -4.71 12.88 8.22
CA ILE A 434 -4.46 12.33 6.88
C ILE A 434 -4.50 13.45 5.82
N LEU A 435 -5.44 14.40 5.92
CA LEU A 435 -5.49 15.57 5.03
C LEU A 435 -4.20 16.39 5.11
N ARG A 436 -3.77 16.72 6.32
CA ARG A 436 -2.54 17.48 6.56
C ARG A 436 -1.31 16.76 6.02
N LEU A 437 -1.26 15.43 6.12
CA LEU A 437 -0.21 14.64 5.48
C LEU A 437 -0.26 14.82 3.95
N GLY A 438 -1.44 14.69 3.32
CA GLY A 438 -1.59 14.93 1.88
C GLY A 438 -1.08 16.31 1.45
N ILE A 439 -1.42 17.35 2.21
CA ILE A 439 -0.93 18.72 2.00
C ILE A 439 0.60 18.79 2.15
N LEU A 440 1.17 18.26 3.24
CA LEU A 440 2.61 18.25 3.45
C LEU A 440 3.35 17.51 2.31
N LEU A 441 2.78 16.44 1.76
CA LEU A 441 3.37 15.73 0.62
C LEU A 441 3.38 16.62 -0.65
N ILE A 442 2.33 17.40 -0.89
CA ILE A 442 2.31 18.40 -1.97
C ILE A 442 3.39 19.46 -1.73
N GLU A 443 3.45 20.02 -0.52
CA GLU A 443 4.43 21.06 -0.15
C GLU A 443 5.87 20.56 -0.26
N VAL A 444 6.15 19.32 0.16
CA VAL A 444 7.46 18.67 0.00
C VAL A 444 7.79 18.45 -1.48
N HIS A 445 6.80 18.10 -2.31
CA HIS A 445 7.03 17.87 -3.73
C HIS A 445 7.20 19.18 -4.54
N ARG A 446 6.47 20.24 -4.21
CA ARG A 446 6.62 21.53 -4.89
C ARG A 446 7.69 22.42 -4.26
N TRP A 447 8.09 22.11 -3.03
CA TRP A 447 8.91 22.95 -2.17
C TRP A 447 8.38 24.38 -2.07
N LYS A 448 7.06 24.49 -1.92
CA LYS A 448 6.32 25.75 -1.76
C LYS A 448 5.18 25.53 -0.78
N PRO A 449 4.81 26.56 -0.01
CA PRO A 449 3.66 26.47 0.89
C PRO A 449 2.35 26.35 0.09
N LEU A 450 1.38 25.59 0.59
CA LEU A 450 0.09 25.37 -0.08
C LEU A 450 -0.60 26.68 -0.48
N GLU A 451 -0.49 27.70 0.37
CA GLU A 451 -1.08 29.03 0.19
C GLU A 451 -0.56 29.73 -1.07
N SER A 452 0.62 29.35 -1.58
CA SER A 452 1.14 29.89 -2.85
C SER A 452 0.39 29.40 -4.08
N PHE A 453 -0.45 28.38 -3.93
CA PHE A 453 -1.28 27.83 -5.00
C PHE A 453 -2.73 28.31 -4.91
N LEU A 454 -3.12 29.02 -3.85
CA LEU A 454 -4.47 29.53 -3.65
C LEU A 454 -4.89 30.46 -4.80
N VAL A 455 -6.10 30.26 -5.33
CA VAL A 455 -6.73 31.16 -6.30
C VAL A 455 -8.05 31.69 -5.76
N ASP A 456 -8.57 32.77 -6.35
CA ASP A 456 -9.81 33.41 -5.90
C ASP A 456 -11.02 32.46 -5.93
N ASP A 457 -11.04 31.50 -6.86
CA ASP A 457 -12.10 30.49 -6.98
C ASP A 457 -12.16 29.52 -5.79
N ASP A 458 -11.06 29.38 -5.02
CA ASP A 458 -11.02 28.53 -3.81
C ASP A 458 -11.59 29.25 -2.56
N LEU A 459 -11.97 30.53 -2.69
CA LEU A 459 -12.47 31.38 -1.61
C LEU A 459 -13.97 31.60 -1.71
N TYR A 460 -14.68 31.50 -0.59
CA TYR A 460 -16.09 31.84 -0.53
C TYR A 460 -16.26 33.30 -0.08
N ASN A 461 -16.77 34.16 -0.97
CA ASN A 461 -16.86 35.61 -0.74
C ASN A 461 -15.51 36.25 -0.35
N GLY A 462 -14.40 35.77 -0.94
CA GLY A 462 -13.06 36.27 -0.66
C GLY A 462 -12.50 35.87 0.70
N GLN A 463 -13.09 34.89 1.38
CA GLN A 463 -12.62 34.34 2.66
C GLN A 463 -12.39 32.83 2.56
N PRO A 464 -11.38 32.28 3.26
CA PRO A 464 -11.14 30.84 3.31
C PRO A 464 -12.24 30.15 4.12
N THR A 465 -12.63 28.96 3.66
CA THR A 465 -13.57 28.07 4.34
C THR A 465 -12.82 26.94 5.06
N PRO A 466 -13.48 26.14 5.92
CA PRO A 466 -12.87 24.94 6.50
C PRO A 466 -12.38 23.90 5.48
N ASN A 467 -12.78 24.01 4.20
CA ASN A 467 -12.41 23.09 3.12
C ASN A 467 -11.45 23.70 2.10
N THR A 468 -11.12 25.00 2.19
CA THR A 468 -10.27 25.67 1.19
C THR A 468 -8.93 24.95 1.00
N ASP A 469 -8.26 24.56 2.08
CA ASP A 469 -7.00 23.81 1.98
C ASP A 469 -7.16 22.46 1.26
N MET A 470 -8.29 21.78 1.46
CA MET A 470 -8.59 20.52 0.79
C MET A 470 -8.84 20.73 -0.70
N GLU A 471 -9.59 21.75 -1.08
CA GLU A 471 -9.90 22.09 -2.48
C GLU A 471 -8.65 22.51 -3.24
N VAL A 472 -7.81 23.37 -2.64
CA VAL A 472 -6.50 23.74 -3.19
C VAL A 472 -5.62 22.50 -3.38
N ALA A 473 -5.54 21.62 -2.36
CA ALA A 473 -4.73 20.41 -2.44
C ALA A 473 -5.19 19.47 -3.56
N TRP A 474 -6.51 19.29 -3.72
CA TRP A 474 -7.10 18.51 -4.81
C TRP A 474 -6.73 19.04 -6.19
N ARG A 475 -6.95 20.34 -6.43
CA ARG A 475 -6.62 20.99 -7.70
C ARG A 475 -5.13 20.92 -8.02
N VAL A 476 -4.27 21.15 -7.02
CA VAL A 476 -2.81 21.05 -7.21
C VAL A 476 -2.42 19.61 -7.52
N GLN A 477 -3.00 18.61 -6.84
CA GLN A 477 -2.72 17.20 -7.06
C GLN A 477 -3.02 16.75 -8.49
N GLU A 478 -4.10 17.24 -9.11
CA GLU A 478 -4.45 16.93 -10.51
C GLU A 478 -3.47 17.50 -11.53
N THR A 479 -2.69 18.52 -11.15
CA THR A 479 -1.75 19.23 -12.03
C THR A 479 -0.28 18.90 -11.73
N LEU A 480 -0.02 17.83 -10.96
CA LEU A 480 1.33 17.31 -10.67
C LEU A 480 1.85 16.43 -11.82
N ASP A 481 2.08 17.03 -12.98
CA ASP A 481 2.57 16.35 -14.19
C ASP A 481 4.04 15.92 -14.07
N ASP A 482 4.83 16.64 -13.27
CA ASP A 482 6.24 16.37 -12.97
C ASP A 482 6.44 15.33 -11.86
N CYS A 483 5.36 14.73 -11.37
CA CYS A 483 5.38 13.77 -10.28
C CYS A 483 5.25 12.33 -10.78
N PHE A 484 6.11 11.44 -10.26
CA PHE A 484 5.95 10.01 -10.48
C PHE A 484 4.57 9.53 -10.01
N PRO A 485 3.92 8.61 -10.74
CA PRO A 485 2.59 8.10 -10.40
C PRO A 485 2.51 7.60 -8.96
N THR A 486 3.53 6.86 -8.50
CA THR A 486 3.63 6.32 -7.14
C THR A 486 3.50 7.36 -6.04
N TYR A 487 4.14 8.53 -6.19
CA TYR A 487 4.02 9.62 -5.21
C TYR A 487 2.70 10.40 -5.36
N ARG A 488 2.25 10.62 -6.59
CA ARG A 488 0.97 11.31 -6.87
C ARG A 488 -0.22 10.52 -6.35
N ASP A 489 -0.19 9.20 -6.50
CA ASP A 489 -1.22 8.28 -6.02
C ASP A 489 -1.24 8.24 -4.49
N ALA A 490 -0.08 8.35 -3.83
CA ALA A 490 0.01 8.48 -2.37
C ALA A 490 -0.63 9.79 -1.85
N ILE A 491 -0.43 10.92 -2.54
CA ILE A 491 -1.14 12.17 -2.22
C ILE A 491 -2.64 11.98 -2.40
N LYS A 492 -3.05 11.45 -3.56
CA LYS A 492 -4.46 11.22 -3.89
C LYS A 492 -5.16 10.33 -2.85
N ALA A 493 -4.49 9.25 -2.46
CA ALA A 493 -4.92 8.35 -1.40
C ALA A 493 -5.17 9.09 -0.07
N CYS A 494 -4.30 10.02 0.33
CA CYS A 494 -4.53 10.85 1.50
C CYS A 494 -5.78 11.74 1.36
N LEU A 495 -6.02 12.32 0.18
CA LEU A 495 -7.13 13.26 -0.03
C LEU A 495 -8.50 12.58 -0.19
N GLU A 496 -8.55 11.39 -0.82
CA GLU A 496 -9.79 10.63 -1.09
C GLU A 496 -10.17 9.71 0.08
N VAL A 497 -9.16 9.11 0.74
CA VAL A 497 -9.34 8.00 1.68
C VAL A 497 -10.16 6.84 1.06
N PRO A 498 -9.68 6.24 -0.06
CA PRO A 498 -10.46 5.32 -0.88
C PRO A 498 -10.77 3.97 -0.21
N TRP A 499 -10.08 3.66 0.89
CA TRP A 499 -10.27 2.43 1.66
C TRP A 499 -11.43 2.52 2.68
N VAL A 500 -12.09 3.67 2.85
CA VAL A 500 -13.28 3.79 3.71
C VAL A 500 -14.47 4.26 2.90
N SER A 501 -15.54 3.44 2.89
CA SER A 501 -16.81 3.76 2.22
C SER A 501 -17.39 5.11 2.68
N GLY A 502 -18.07 5.81 1.76
CA GLY A 502 -18.66 7.12 2.03
C GLY A 502 -19.60 7.11 3.25
N GLY A 503 -19.51 8.14 4.09
CA GLY A 503 -20.35 8.31 5.29
C GLY A 503 -19.83 7.60 6.56
N LEU A 504 -18.85 6.70 6.46
CA LEU A 504 -18.24 6.09 7.64
C LEU A 504 -17.12 6.97 8.22
N ARG A 505 -16.93 6.90 9.55
CA ARG A 505 -15.82 7.56 10.26
C ARG A 505 -14.49 7.00 9.78
N VAL A 506 -13.50 7.88 9.62
CA VAL A 506 -12.12 7.50 9.28
C VAL A 506 -11.25 7.70 10.51
N SER A 507 -10.93 6.63 11.24
CA SER A 507 -9.93 6.66 12.31
C SER A 507 -8.76 5.74 11.98
N LEU A 508 -7.55 6.20 12.31
CA LEU A 508 -6.35 5.36 12.24
C LEU A 508 -6.33 4.27 13.34
N GLU A 509 -7.29 4.27 14.26
CA GLU A 509 -7.59 3.14 15.16
C GLU A 509 -8.25 1.97 14.42
N ASP A 510 -8.94 2.24 13.31
CA ASP A 510 -9.63 1.21 12.53
C ASP A 510 -8.62 0.43 11.68
N PRO A 511 -8.59 -0.92 11.74
CA PRO A 511 -7.64 -1.73 10.98
C PRO A 511 -7.68 -1.49 9.48
N GLU A 512 -8.88 -1.24 8.92
CA GLU A 512 -9.07 -0.95 7.50
C GLU A 512 -8.39 0.37 7.11
N THR A 513 -8.60 1.43 7.88
CA THR A 513 -7.95 2.73 7.67
C THR A 513 -6.43 2.62 7.81
N TRP A 514 -5.98 1.94 8.86
CA TRP A 514 -4.56 1.72 9.12
C TRP A 514 -3.90 1.00 7.94
N ASN A 515 -4.47 -0.12 7.50
CA ASN A 515 -3.94 -0.89 6.38
C ASN A 515 -4.01 -0.07 5.08
N GLY A 516 -5.10 0.67 4.88
CA GLY A 516 -5.26 1.60 3.77
C GLY A 516 -4.14 2.62 3.66
N VAL A 517 -3.81 3.32 4.77
CA VAL A 517 -2.70 4.28 4.81
C VAL A 517 -1.37 3.60 4.54
N TYR A 518 -1.12 2.44 5.16
CA TYR A 518 0.15 1.74 4.96
C TYR A 518 0.35 1.32 3.49
N THR A 519 -0.64 0.63 2.91
CA THR A 519 -0.55 0.09 1.55
C THR A 519 -0.58 1.16 0.48
N ASN A 520 -1.40 2.21 0.64
CA ASN A 520 -1.62 3.20 -0.43
C ASN A 520 -0.80 4.48 -0.26
N VAL A 521 -0.19 4.73 0.91
CA VAL A 521 0.61 5.93 1.16
C VAL A 521 2.05 5.57 1.51
N ILE A 522 2.27 4.78 2.57
CA ILE A 522 3.63 4.51 3.06
C ILE A 522 4.41 3.62 2.10
N GLN A 523 3.86 2.48 1.70
CA GLN A 523 4.56 1.53 0.84
C GLN A 523 4.97 2.13 -0.52
N PRO A 524 4.15 2.96 -1.21
CA PRO A 524 4.58 3.70 -2.39
C PRO A 524 5.74 4.67 -2.12
N LEU A 525 5.71 5.39 -0.99
CA LEU A 525 6.79 6.30 -0.60
C LEU A 525 8.09 5.54 -0.28
N GLU A 526 8.01 4.37 0.35
CA GLU A 526 9.17 3.49 0.58
C GLU A 526 9.80 3.05 -0.75
N ARG A 527 8.98 2.71 -1.75
CA ARG A 527 9.46 2.37 -3.10
C ARG A 527 10.13 3.56 -3.79
N GLU A 528 9.57 4.76 -3.70
CA GLU A 528 10.19 5.99 -4.23
C GLU A 528 11.60 6.21 -3.65
N VAL A 529 11.72 6.08 -2.32
CA VAL A 529 13.01 6.25 -1.64
C VAL A 529 13.99 5.14 -2.02
N ALA A 530 13.54 3.89 -2.11
CA ALA A 530 14.38 2.76 -2.50
C ALA A 530 14.89 2.89 -3.94
N LEU A 531 14.03 3.29 -4.87
CA LEU A 531 14.40 3.51 -6.27
C LEU A 531 15.42 4.64 -6.40
N GLY A 532 15.20 5.78 -5.72
CA GLY A 532 16.15 6.89 -5.76
C GLY A 532 17.47 6.62 -5.06
N ALA A 533 17.52 5.66 -4.12
CA ALA A 533 18.76 5.22 -3.48
C ALA A 533 19.59 4.26 -4.34
N ALA A 534 18.98 3.57 -5.31
CA ALA A 534 19.66 2.65 -6.21
C ALA A 534 20.29 3.32 -7.45
N VAL A 535 19.99 4.62 -7.67
CA VAL A 535 20.43 5.41 -8.82
C VAL A 535 21.62 6.34 -8.47
N LEU A 536 22.00 6.40 -7.19
CA LEU A 536 23.20 7.06 -6.67
C LEU A 536 24.27 6.00 -6.36
#